data_AF-A0A357AG04-F1
#
_entry.id   AF-A0A357AG04-F1
#
_cell.length_a   1.000
_cell.length_b   1.000
_cell.length_c   1.000
_cell.angle_alpha   90.00
_cell.angle_beta   90.00
_cell.angle_gamma   90.00
#
_symmetry.space_group_name_H-M   'P 1'
#
loop_
_entity.id
_entity.type
_entity.pdbx_description
1 polymer ?
#
loop_
_entity_poly.entity_id
_entity_poly.type
_entity_poly.pdbx_seq_one_letter_code
_entity_poly.pdbx_strand_id
1 'polypeptide(L)'
;VEPIKSDFKIKISPLQQSEIAEELKPMAQLRGLLLKELSEFYILTIQNRHIVIKLKTYGIPTERDNAVYKSIIDSKAKFLSYVSFMLSENYETGILDAEESLRLLQESSAGDAGTLLTAGIYEKMLRVLHQNPSRLVALSDVVRRLNLDIVGDEFLTMYHQFELVARRLKK
;
A
#
# COMPACT_ATOMS: atom_id res chain seq x y z
N VAL A 1 -0.03 36.86 14.12
CA VAL A 1 0.70 35.61 14.42
C VAL A 1 2.15 35.99 14.66
N GLU A 2 2.69 35.74 15.86
CA GLU A 2 4.06 36.14 16.21
C GLU A 2 5.10 35.28 15.48
N PRO A 3 6.26 35.86 15.09
CA PRO A 3 7.33 35.11 14.45
C PRO A 3 7.96 34.09 15.40
N ILE A 4 8.36 32.94 14.85
CA ILE A 4 9.08 31.91 15.60
C ILE A 4 10.48 32.45 15.91
N LYS A 5 10.78 32.68 17.20
CA LYS A 5 12.10 33.14 17.65
C LYS A 5 13.08 31.98 17.61
N SER A 6 14.09 32.07 16.75
CA SER A 6 15.19 31.12 16.63
C SER A 6 16.43 31.86 16.15
N ASP A 7 17.59 31.56 16.74
CA ASP A 7 18.89 32.07 16.30
C ASP A 7 19.38 31.38 15.02
N PHE A 8 18.71 30.30 14.62
CA PHE A 8 19.02 29.50 13.45
C PHE A 8 17.94 29.61 12.37
N LYS A 9 18.36 29.59 11.11
CA LYS A 9 17.46 29.39 9.97
C LYS A 9 16.97 27.96 9.97
N ILE A 10 15.69 27.77 10.22
CA ILE A 10 15.03 26.46 10.23
C ILE A 10 14.22 26.32 8.94
N LYS A 11 14.37 25.20 8.24
CA LYS A 11 13.49 24.82 7.14
C LYS A 11 12.56 23.69 7.55
N ILE A 12 11.38 23.62 6.95
CA ILE A 12 10.40 22.56 7.12
C ILE A 12 10.06 21.97 5.76
N SER A 13 10.04 20.64 5.65
CA SER A 13 9.55 19.90 4.48
C SER A 13 8.70 18.70 4.91
N PRO A 14 7.80 18.19 4.07
CA PRO A 14 7.08 16.94 4.31
C PRO A 14 8.05 15.76 4.31
N LEU A 15 7.79 14.75 5.16
CA LEU A 15 8.65 13.55 5.23
C LEU A 15 8.74 12.81 3.89
N GLN A 16 7.63 12.74 3.15
CA GLN A 16 7.55 12.00 1.89
C GLN A 16 8.14 12.77 0.69
N GLN A 17 8.44 14.07 0.85
CA GLN A 17 9.00 14.89 -0.22
C GLN A 17 9.90 15.97 0.35
N SER A 18 11.13 15.58 0.71
CA SER A 18 12.11 16.43 1.38
C SER A 18 12.56 17.63 0.53
N GLU A 19 12.43 17.54 -0.79
CA GLU A 19 12.80 18.59 -1.75
C GLU A 19 11.85 19.81 -1.67
N ILE A 20 10.60 19.61 -1.24
CA ILE A 20 9.65 20.71 -1.02
C ILE A 20 9.91 21.27 0.37
N ALA A 21 10.95 22.09 0.49
CA ALA A 21 11.36 22.72 1.74
C ALA A 21 11.10 24.23 1.73
N GLU A 22 10.44 24.71 2.78
CA GLU A 22 10.19 26.13 3.01
C GLU A 22 10.86 26.59 4.30
N GLU A 23 11.09 27.89 4.43
CA GLU A 23 11.52 28.47 5.70
C GLU A 23 10.39 28.35 6.74
N LEU A 24 10.74 27.89 7.95
CA LEU A 24 9.77 27.69 9.02
C LEU A 24 9.21 29.05 9.47
N LYS A 25 7.95 29.30 9.13
CA LYS A 25 7.19 30.51 9.45
C LYS A 25 5.90 30.11 10.17
N PRO A 26 5.25 31.03 10.90
CA PRO A 26 3.97 30.73 11.54
C PRO A 26 2.87 30.32 10.54
N MET A 27 2.97 30.81 9.29
CA MET A 27 2.26 30.26 8.14
C MET A 27 3.25 30.01 7.02
N ALA A 28 3.33 28.76 6.56
CA ALA A 28 4.09 28.35 5.40
C ALA A 28 3.19 27.47 4.52
N GLN A 29 3.36 27.56 3.20
CA GLN A 29 2.57 26.77 2.26
C GLN A 29 3.48 25.87 1.44
N LEU A 30 3.34 24.56 1.64
CA LEU A 30 4.05 23.54 0.90
C LEU A 30 3.14 23.10 -0.26
N ARG A 31 3.55 23.34 -1.51
CA ARG A 31 2.75 23.10 -2.73
C ARG A 31 3.36 21.99 -3.58
N GLY A 32 2.55 21.40 -4.46
CA GLY A 32 3.02 20.37 -5.40
C GLY A 32 3.10 18.96 -4.81
N LEU A 33 2.48 18.74 -3.65
CA LEU A 33 2.41 17.42 -3.02
C LEU A 33 1.36 16.54 -3.70
N LEU A 34 1.75 15.31 -4.00
CA LEU A 34 0.79 14.29 -4.41
C LEU A 34 -0.02 13.84 -3.20
N LEU A 35 -1.21 13.31 -3.46
CA LEU A 35 -2.11 12.85 -2.40
C LEU A 35 -1.43 11.83 -1.46
N LYS A 36 -0.66 10.89 -2.04
CA LYS A 36 0.11 9.87 -1.30
C LYS A 36 1.22 10.43 -0.40
N GLU A 37 1.66 11.66 -0.66
CA GLU A 37 2.76 12.34 0.05
C GLU A 37 2.26 13.17 1.23
N LEU A 38 0.95 13.33 1.39
CA LEU A 38 0.37 14.03 2.53
C LEU A 38 0.50 13.14 3.78
N SER A 39 1.08 13.69 4.85
CA SER A 39 1.15 13.05 6.18
C SER A 39 1.29 14.09 7.30
N GLU A 40 1.23 13.62 8.55
CA GLU A 40 1.49 14.43 9.74
C GLU A 40 2.99 14.55 10.08
N PHE A 41 3.87 13.94 9.27
CA PHE A 41 5.31 13.91 9.52
C PHE A 41 6.05 14.90 8.63
N TYR A 42 6.93 15.66 9.26
CA TYR A 42 7.73 16.68 8.63
C TYR A 42 9.19 16.56 9.06
N ILE A 43 10.09 17.08 8.23
CA ILE A 43 11.52 17.17 8.50
C ILE A 43 11.84 18.63 8.79
N LEU A 44 12.37 18.90 9.99
CA LEU A 44 13.04 20.15 10.28
C LEU A 44 14.51 20.04 9.90
N THR A 45 14.99 21.00 9.12
CA THR A 45 16.41 21.10 8.74
C THR A 45 17.04 22.30 9.40
N ILE A 46 18.06 22.07 10.23
CA ILE A 46 18.79 23.08 11.01
C ILE A 46 20.27 22.83 10.83
N GLN A 47 21.00 23.73 10.17
CA GLN A 47 22.46 23.61 9.96
C GLN A 47 22.90 22.19 9.51
N ASN A 48 22.25 21.65 8.47
CA ASN A 48 22.46 20.29 7.94
C ASN A 48 22.10 19.11 8.87
N ARG A 49 21.43 19.37 10.00
CA ARG A 49 20.80 18.33 10.80
C ARG A 49 19.34 18.18 10.43
N HIS A 50 18.87 16.95 10.38
CA HIS A 50 17.49 16.61 10.07
C HIS A 50 16.81 16.01 11.30
N ILE A 51 15.65 16.56 11.66
CA ILE A 51 14.84 16.08 12.77
C ILE A 51 13.45 15.78 12.22
N VAL A 52 12.99 14.55 12.37
CA VAL A 52 11.62 14.18 12.03
C VAL A 52 10.71 14.57 13.19
N ILE A 53 9.68 15.34 12.89
CA ILE A 53 8.66 15.76 13.85
C ILE A 53 7.28 15.32 13.38
N LYS A 54 6.40 15.07 14.33
CA LYS A 54 4.97 14.89 14.07
C LYS A 54 4.25 16.19 14.41
N LEU A 55 3.63 16.82 13.42
CA LEU A 55 2.76 17.98 13.62
C LEU A 55 1.32 17.54 13.42
N LYS A 56 0.43 18.01 14.30
CA LYS A 56 -0.99 17.75 14.14
C LYS A 56 -1.49 18.48 12.90
N THR A 57 -1.79 17.72 11.85
CA THR A 57 -2.20 18.25 10.54
C THR A 57 -3.68 17.96 10.34
N TYR A 58 -4.45 19.00 10.00
CA TYR A 58 -5.88 18.90 9.75
C TYR A 58 -6.16 18.95 8.24
N GLY A 59 -7.28 18.36 7.83
CA GLY A 59 -7.73 18.42 6.43
C GLY A 59 -6.96 17.51 5.47
N ILE A 60 -6.28 16.47 5.97
CA ILE A 60 -5.75 15.41 5.10
C ILE A 60 -6.95 14.71 4.42
N PRO A 61 -7.02 14.66 3.08
CA PRO A 61 -8.14 14.05 2.37
C PRO A 61 -8.32 12.58 2.73
N THR A 62 -9.57 12.13 2.86
CA THR A 62 -9.90 10.74 3.23
C THR A 62 -9.42 9.71 2.20
N GLU A 63 -9.33 10.12 0.94
CA GLU A 63 -8.89 9.31 -0.19
C GLU A 63 -7.35 9.18 -0.27
N ARG A 64 -6.61 9.85 0.64
CA ARG A 64 -5.15 9.77 0.73
C ARG A 64 -4.66 8.34 0.88
N ASP A 65 -5.29 7.58 1.78
CA ASP A 65 -4.87 6.20 2.03
C ASP A 65 -5.03 5.36 0.77
N ASN A 66 -6.12 5.53 0.02
CA ASN A 66 -6.31 4.83 -1.26
C ASN A 66 -5.20 5.19 -2.27
N ALA A 67 -4.75 6.45 -2.33
CA ALA A 67 -3.62 6.82 -3.19
C ALA A 67 -2.30 6.20 -2.74
N VAL A 68 -2.07 6.02 -1.44
CA VAL A 68 -0.92 5.27 -0.92
C VAL A 68 -0.99 3.81 -1.36
N TYR A 69 -2.13 3.14 -1.16
CA TYR A 69 -2.33 1.75 -1.60
C TYR A 69 -2.01 1.57 -3.09
N LYS A 70 -2.56 2.44 -3.94
CA LYS A 70 -2.35 2.41 -5.40
C LYS A 70 -0.90 2.70 -5.80
N SER A 71 -0.16 3.47 -5.02
CA SER A 71 1.25 3.75 -5.28
C SER A 71 2.18 2.56 -4.97
N ILE A 72 1.75 1.66 -4.09
CA ILE A 72 2.50 0.46 -3.73
C ILE A 72 2.11 -0.70 -4.64
N ILE A 73 0.79 -0.92 -4.81
CA ILE A 73 0.22 -1.96 -5.66
C ILE A 73 -0.29 -1.29 -6.94
N ASP A 74 0.63 -1.05 -7.87
CA ASP A 74 0.41 -0.29 -9.11
C ASP A 74 0.27 -1.18 -10.37
N SER A 75 0.32 -2.50 -10.21
CA SER A 75 0.31 -3.46 -11.31
C SER A 75 -0.33 -4.78 -10.92
N LYS A 76 -0.87 -5.50 -11.91
CA LYS A 76 -1.45 -6.85 -11.71
C LYS A 76 -0.44 -7.80 -11.06
N ALA A 77 0.83 -7.73 -11.44
CA ALA A 77 1.90 -8.52 -10.84
C ALA A 77 2.06 -8.29 -9.33
N LYS A 78 2.18 -7.02 -8.91
CA LYS A 78 2.28 -6.68 -7.47
C LYS A 78 1.00 -7.03 -6.72
N PHE A 79 -0.16 -6.90 -7.35
CA PHE A 79 -1.43 -7.31 -6.77
C PHE A 79 -1.47 -8.81 -6.48
N LEU A 80 -1.14 -9.65 -7.47
CA LEU A 80 -1.13 -11.11 -7.31
C LEU A 80 -0.09 -11.56 -6.27
N SER A 81 1.10 -10.95 -6.26
CA SER A 81 2.12 -11.21 -5.24
C SER A 81 1.62 -10.85 -3.83
N TYR A 82 0.96 -9.69 -3.67
CA TYR A 82 0.39 -9.29 -2.38
C TYR A 82 -0.76 -10.22 -1.92
N VAL A 83 -1.61 -10.68 -2.84
CA VAL A 83 -2.65 -11.67 -2.52
C VAL A 83 -2.02 -13.00 -2.10
N SER A 84 -1.00 -13.47 -2.81
CA SER A 84 -0.25 -14.69 -2.47
C SER A 84 0.35 -14.59 -1.05
N PHE A 85 0.97 -13.45 -0.72
CA PHE A 85 1.46 -13.14 0.62
C PHE A 85 0.34 -13.21 1.68
N MET A 86 -0.78 -12.52 1.45
CA MET A 86 -1.92 -12.48 2.38
C MET A 86 -2.56 -13.85 2.64
N LEU A 87 -2.43 -14.78 1.70
CA LEU A 87 -2.95 -16.15 1.80
C LEU A 87 -1.94 -17.13 2.41
N SER A 88 -0.69 -16.73 2.63
CA SER A 88 0.37 -17.63 3.11
C SER A 88 0.17 -18.02 4.58
N GLU A 89 0.64 -19.19 4.96
CA GLU A 89 0.35 -19.77 6.28
C GLU A 89 0.98 -18.95 7.42
N ASN A 90 2.17 -18.42 7.19
CA ASN A 90 2.88 -17.53 8.10
C ASN A 90 3.59 -16.41 7.32
N TYR A 91 4.14 -15.44 8.05
CA TYR A 91 4.79 -14.27 7.45
C TYR A 91 6.06 -14.63 6.66
N GLU A 92 6.84 -15.59 7.15
CA GLU A 92 8.12 -16.01 6.56
C GLU A 92 7.90 -16.67 5.18
N THR A 93 6.99 -17.65 5.11
CA THR A 93 6.55 -18.28 3.86
C THR A 93 5.96 -17.26 2.91
N GLY A 94 5.18 -16.30 3.43
CA GLY A 94 4.61 -15.23 2.63
C GLY A 94 5.65 -14.36 1.94
N ILE A 95 6.74 -13.99 2.62
CA ILE A 95 7.81 -13.17 2.00
C ILE A 95 8.48 -13.94 0.87
N LEU A 96 8.89 -15.19 1.14
CA LEU A 96 9.58 -16.03 0.16
C LEU A 96 8.71 -16.23 -1.09
N ASP A 97 7.42 -16.54 -0.88
CA ASP A 97 6.47 -16.71 -1.97
C ASP A 97 6.26 -15.42 -2.76
N ALA A 98 6.22 -14.26 -2.10
CA ALA A 98 6.06 -12.96 -2.74
C ALA A 98 7.28 -12.57 -3.59
N GLU A 99 8.48 -12.83 -3.09
CA GLU A 99 9.75 -12.59 -3.80
C GLU A 99 9.89 -13.51 -5.01
N GLU A 100 9.63 -14.81 -4.85
CA GLU A 100 9.66 -15.78 -5.94
C GLU A 100 8.61 -15.43 -7.00
N SER A 101 7.40 -15.07 -6.58
CA SER A 101 6.32 -14.63 -7.47
C SER A 101 6.73 -13.42 -8.32
N LEU A 102 7.33 -12.40 -7.70
CA LEU A 102 7.79 -11.21 -8.41
C LEU A 102 8.91 -11.54 -9.39
N ARG A 103 9.85 -12.41 -8.98
CA ARG A 103 10.95 -12.86 -9.83
C ARG A 103 10.44 -13.62 -11.06
N LEU A 104 9.53 -14.57 -10.89
CA LEU A 104 8.93 -15.34 -11.99
C LEU A 104 8.19 -14.43 -12.98
N LEU A 105 7.50 -13.40 -12.49
CA LEU A 105 6.80 -12.42 -13.33
C LEU A 105 7.74 -11.48 -14.09
N GLN A 106 8.96 -11.25 -13.59
CA GLN A 106 9.98 -10.42 -14.25
C GLN A 106 10.80 -11.21 -15.28
N GLU A 107 11.05 -12.49 -15.02
CA GLU A 107 11.90 -13.35 -15.86
C GLU A 107 11.15 -14.00 -17.05
N SER A 108 9.83 -14.10 -16.97
CA SER A 108 9.02 -14.83 -17.95
C SER A 108 8.37 -13.92 -18.99
N SER A 109 8.16 -14.41 -20.22
CA SER A 109 7.21 -13.78 -21.14
C SER A 109 5.82 -13.76 -20.47
N ALA A 110 5.19 -12.58 -20.43
CA ALA A 110 4.13 -12.22 -19.47
C ALA A 110 2.89 -13.15 -19.40
N GLY A 111 2.71 -14.08 -20.35
CA GLY A 111 1.56 -15.00 -20.40
C GLY A 111 1.67 -16.23 -19.52
N ASP A 112 2.83 -16.88 -19.44
CA ASP A 112 2.95 -18.22 -18.84
C ASP A 112 3.09 -18.16 -17.31
N ALA A 113 3.96 -17.27 -16.81
CA ALA A 113 4.13 -17.07 -15.37
C ALA A 113 2.88 -16.50 -14.68
N GLY A 114 2.13 -15.62 -15.35
CA GLY A 114 0.88 -15.08 -14.81
C GLY A 114 -0.19 -16.15 -14.60
N THR A 115 -0.22 -17.16 -15.49
CA THR A 115 -1.14 -18.30 -15.39
C THR A 115 -0.76 -19.22 -14.24
N LEU A 116 0.54 -19.55 -14.11
CA LEU A 116 1.06 -20.38 -13.03
C LEU A 116 0.80 -19.76 -11.65
N LEU A 117 1.00 -18.45 -11.54
CA LEU A 117 0.72 -17.68 -10.33
C LEU A 117 -0.76 -17.66 -9.97
N THR A 118 -1.63 -17.49 -10.96
CA THR A 118 -3.08 -17.49 -10.74
C THR A 118 -3.55 -18.85 -10.23
N ALA A 119 -3.01 -19.95 -10.77
CA ALA A 119 -3.27 -21.30 -10.30
C ALA A 119 -2.80 -21.52 -8.84
N GLY A 120 -1.59 -21.05 -8.51
CA GLY A 120 -1.07 -21.12 -7.14
C GLY A 120 -1.91 -20.32 -6.15
N ILE A 121 -2.40 -19.13 -6.54
CA ILE A 121 -3.31 -18.33 -5.73
C ILE A 121 -4.64 -19.06 -5.52
N TYR A 122 -5.21 -19.67 -6.56
CA TYR A 122 -6.44 -20.44 -6.45
C TYR A 122 -6.31 -21.59 -5.43
N GLU A 123 -5.21 -22.35 -5.47
CA GLU A 123 -4.96 -23.42 -4.50
C GLU A 123 -4.83 -22.88 -3.07
N LYS A 124 -4.07 -21.80 -2.89
CA LYS A 124 -3.96 -21.14 -1.59
C LYS A 124 -5.31 -20.67 -1.06
N MET A 125 -6.17 -20.13 -1.92
CA MET A 125 -7.52 -19.72 -1.55
C MET A 125 -8.38 -20.89 -1.09
N LEU A 126 -8.29 -22.06 -1.76
CA LEU A 126 -8.97 -23.29 -1.31
C LEU A 126 -8.49 -23.74 0.06
N ARG A 127 -7.17 -23.72 0.29
CA ARG A 127 -6.58 -24.10 1.57
C ARG A 127 -7.03 -23.16 2.70
N VAL A 128 -6.98 -21.85 2.45
CA VAL A 128 -7.43 -20.83 3.41
C VAL A 128 -8.93 -20.92 3.65
N LEU A 129 -9.75 -21.20 2.63
CA LEU A 129 -11.19 -21.40 2.79
C LEU A 129 -11.50 -22.54 3.76
N HIS A 130 -10.75 -23.64 3.67
CA HIS A 130 -10.91 -24.80 4.55
C HIS A 130 -10.39 -24.54 5.98
N GLN A 131 -9.22 -23.91 6.12
CA GLN A 131 -8.56 -23.72 7.42
C GLN A 131 -9.09 -22.51 8.21
N ASN A 132 -9.26 -21.36 7.54
CA ASN A 132 -9.67 -20.11 8.17
C ASN A 132 -10.35 -19.16 7.16
N PRO A 133 -11.66 -19.34 6.88
CA PRO A 133 -12.38 -18.56 5.88
C PRO A 133 -12.45 -17.06 6.20
N SER A 134 -12.19 -16.65 7.45
CA SER A 134 -12.19 -15.22 7.82
C SER A 134 -11.08 -14.43 7.13
N ARG A 135 -9.95 -15.07 6.80
CA ARG A 135 -8.82 -14.46 6.09
C ARG A 135 -9.19 -14.07 4.65
N LEU A 136 -10.08 -14.82 4.01
CA LEU A 136 -10.58 -14.46 2.68
C LEU A 136 -11.41 -13.19 2.71
N VAL A 137 -12.12 -12.89 3.80
CA VAL A 137 -12.88 -11.65 3.94
C VAL A 137 -11.95 -10.43 4.03
N ALA A 138 -10.77 -10.56 4.65
CA ALA A 138 -9.79 -9.47 4.73
C ALA A 138 -9.24 -9.04 3.36
N LEU A 139 -9.16 -9.98 2.39
CA LEU A 139 -8.80 -9.65 1.01
C LEU A 139 -9.80 -8.70 0.34
N SER A 140 -11.08 -8.70 0.77
CA SER A 140 -12.11 -7.85 0.17
C SER A 140 -11.80 -6.36 0.32
N ASP A 141 -11.15 -5.97 1.42
CA ASP A 141 -10.74 -4.58 1.64
C ASP A 141 -9.64 -4.14 0.67
N VAL A 142 -8.72 -5.04 0.36
CA VAL A 142 -7.63 -4.79 -0.59
C VAL A 142 -8.19 -4.65 -1.99
N VAL A 143 -9.02 -5.60 -2.41
CA VAL A 143 -9.67 -5.61 -3.72
C VAL A 143 -10.51 -4.35 -3.93
N ARG A 144 -11.23 -3.86 -2.90
CA ARG A 144 -12.04 -2.63 -2.98
C ARG A 144 -11.23 -1.34 -3.12
N ARG A 145 -9.98 -1.31 -2.65
CA ARG A 145 -9.13 -0.11 -2.65
C ARG A 145 -8.35 0.09 -3.95
N LEU A 146 -8.19 -0.98 -4.74
CA LEU A 146 -7.45 -0.98 -5.99
C LEU A 146 -8.36 -0.74 -7.19
N ASN A 147 -7.77 -0.37 -8.32
CA ASN A 147 -8.49 -0.17 -9.56
C ASN A 147 -8.78 -1.53 -10.25
N LEU A 148 -9.86 -1.59 -11.04
CA LEU A 148 -10.29 -2.80 -11.75
C LEU A 148 -9.24 -3.32 -12.75
N ASP A 149 -8.48 -2.44 -13.39
CA ASP A 149 -7.40 -2.79 -14.32
C ASP A 149 -6.24 -3.52 -13.63
N ILE A 150 -5.96 -3.18 -12.37
CA ILE A 150 -4.93 -3.83 -11.56
C ILE A 150 -5.41 -5.20 -11.06
N VAL A 151 -6.66 -5.28 -10.59
CA VAL A 151 -7.22 -6.52 -10.03
C VAL A 151 -7.52 -7.53 -11.15
N GLY A 152 -8.13 -7.08 -12.24
CA GLY A 152 -8.60 -7.90 -13.35
C GLY A 152 -9.94 -8.60 -13.07
N ASP A 153 -10.80 -8.62 -14.09
CA ASP A 153 -12.15 -9.20 -14.01
C ASP A 153 -12.15 -10.71 -13.72
N GLU A 154 -11.15 -11.42 -14.26
CA GLU A 154 -10.96 -12.86 -14.03
C GLU A 154 -10.75 -13.17 -12.54
N PHE A 155 -9.88 -12.40 -11.88
CA PHE A 155 -9.60 -12.56 -10.46
C PHE A 155 -10.84 -12.22 -9.63
N LEU A 156 -11.57 -11.15 -9.96
CA LEU A 156 -12.79 -10.77 -9.25
C LEU A 156 -13.86 -11.85 -9.32
N THR A 157 -14.06 -12.41 -10.51
CA THR A 157 -15.05 -13.48 -10.73
C THR A 157 -14.71 -14.70 -9.88
N MET A 158 -13.44 -15.13 -9.92
CA MET A 158 -12.93 -16.21 -9.08
C MET A 158 -13.11 -15.90 -7.59
N TYR A 159 -12.61 -14.74 -7.13
CA TYR A 159 -12.64 -14.33 -5.73
C TYR A 159 -14.06 -14.26 -5.17
N HIS A 160 -15.02 -13.78 -5.95
CA HIS A 160 -16.42 -13.68 -5.50
C HIS A 160 -17.02 -15.04 -5.17
N GLN A 161 -16.67 -16.10 -5.91
CA GLN A 161 -17.12 -17.46 -5.61
C GLN A 161 -16.61 -17.92 -4.24
N PHE A 162 -15.33 -17.66 -3.94
CA PHE A 162 -14.73 -17.98 -2.65
C PHE A 162 -15.34 -17.15 -1.51
N GLU A 163 -15.58 -15.85 -1.72
CA GLU A 163 -16.16 -14.97 -0.72
C GLU A 163 -17.57 -15.43 -0.30
N LEU A 164 -18.41 -15.82 -1.26
CA LEU A 164 -19.75 -16.34 -0.99
C LEU A 164 -19.72 -17.60 -0.13
N VAL A 165 -18.79 -18.52 -0.43
CA VAL A 165 -18.64 -19.77 0.35
C VAL A 165 -18.06 -19.48 1.74
N ALA A 166 -17.04 -18.63 1.83
CA ALA A 166 -16.42 -18.24 3.10
C ALA A 166 -17.42 -17.61 4.07
N ARG A 167 -18.34 -16.78 3.57
CA ARG A 167 -19.42 -16.19 4.38
C ARG A 167 -20.42 -17.23 4.89
N ARG A 168 -20.67 -18.30 4.13
CA ARG A 168 -21.56 -19.40 4.55
C ARG A 168 -20.93 -20.28 5.63
N LEU A 169 -19.62 -20.55 5.53
CA LEU A 169 -18.85 -21.34 6.49
C LEU A 169 -18.55 -20.60 7.81
N LYS A 170 -18.79 -19.29 7.86
CA LYS A 170 -18.62 -18.46 9.05
C LYS A 170 -19.83 -18.52 10.01
N LYS A 171 -20.91 -19.21 9.62
CA LYS A 171 -22.06 -19.56 10.48
C LYS A 171 -21.78 -20.87 11.21
#